data_AF-A0A4S8KM07-F1
#
_entry.id   AF-A0A4S8KM07-F1
#
_cell.length_a   1.000
_cell.length_b   1.000
_cell.length_c   1.000
_cell.angle_alpha   90.00
_cell.angle_beta   90.00
_cell.angle_gamma   90.00
#
_symmetry.space_group_name_H-M   'P 1'
#
loop_
_entity.id
_entity.type
_entity.pdbx_description
1 polymer ?
#
loop_
_entity_poly.entity_id
_entity_poly.type
_entity_poly.pdbx_seq_one_letter_code
_entity_poly.pdbx_strand_id
1 'polypeptide(L)'
;MRLDISWKLARDPIHYSIWSSNADSFRTDQDINNAGEDSGTFTRWEVVQRAIDNYRQYVVMHTGQGRGGGEGETLKIYPDMDNLYVGNGEEIDGVEDRMRWTIMNHWIGAGSNLMIGNDLGNLDALGKHILTHPSLLSLATFTARYPMRPRNPGTGLGEAKQLQAWIAGPDEHGKTLVLLVNYGPDRGQAGFGNRFGDGKSGVLGGSNGGMGKEDRQTVWVSVSDLGLVGYSGGRGGGGGYEDIWEVRDAWGIGEDRARVLGVFGSFGGGLEGVLEKVLGRGGRERGVGVVDVSPSYDGNGYSGNGYYQPRARGGGGMGSVLMANLDEGESVLLELKPLREWK
;
A
#
# COMPACT_ATOMS: atom_id res chain seq x y z
N MET A 1 25.37 17.26 3.95
CA MET A 1 24.76 17.44 5.28
C MET A 1 23.27 17.66 5.03
N ARG A 2 22.39 16.91 5.70
CA ARG A 2 20.94 17.18 5.74
C ARG A 2 20.60 17.76 7.11
N LEU A 3 19.66 18.69 7.15
CA LEU A 3 19.08 19.24 8.38
C LEU A 3 17.72 18.59 8.62
N ASP A 4 17.65 17.75 9.65
CA ASP A 4 16.45 17.06 10.07
C ASP A 4 15.88 17.74 11.32
N ILE A 5 14.65 18.23 11.24
CA ILE A 5 13.99 18.88 12.38
C ILE A 5 13.04 17.90 13.08
N SER A 6 13.23 17.74 14.39
CA SER A 6 12.57 16.71 15.20
C SER A 6 11.61 17.31 16.24
N TRP A 7 10.63 16.49 16.64
CA TRP A 7 9.49 16.71 17.56
C TRP A 7 8.19 17.20 16.91
N LYS A 8 7.30 16.25 16.57
CA LYS A 8 5.85 16.39 16.22
C LYS A 8 5.43 17.79 15.79
N LEU A 9 6.02 18.24 14.69
CA LEU A 9 5.89 19.62 14.24
C LEU A 9 4.50 19.88 13.66
N ALA A 10 4.07 21.15 13.71
CA ALA A 10 2.86 21.58 13.06
C ALA A 10 2.95 21.38 11.54
N ARG A 11 1.95 20.69 10.98
CA ARG A 11 1.92 20.28 9.56
C ARG A 11 1.01 21.17 8.72
N ASP A 12 0.32 22.14 9.31
CA ASP A 12 -0.56 23.01 8.55
C ASP A 12 0.21 23.85 7.52
N PRO A 13 -0.46 24.35 6.46
CA PRO A 13 0.20 25.06 5.38
C PRO A 13 1.06 26.26 5.79
N ILE A 14 0.75 26.91 6.93
CA ILE A 14 1.51 28.07 7.41
C ILE A 14 2.90 27.58 7.84
N HIS A 15 2.95 26.59 8.73
CA HIS A 15 4.20 26.06 9.26
C HIS A 15 4.98 25.24 8.23
N TYR A 16 4.29 24.52 7.33
CA TYR A 16 4.95 23.76 6.27
C TYR A 16 5.89 24.62 5.41
N SER A 17 5.50 25.87 5.14
CA SER A 17 6.34 26.79 4.37
C SER A 17 7.65 27.16 5.09
N ILE A 18 7.60 27.27 6.42
CA ILE A 18 8.77 27.51 7.27
C ILE A 18 9.68 26.30 7.25
N TRP A 19 9.15 25.11 7.52
CA TRP A 19 9.93 23.88 7.56
C TRP A 19 10.61 23.61 6.22
N SER A 20 9.84 23.61 5.13
CA SER A 20 10.36 23.32 3.80
C SER A 20 11.35 24.35 3.24
N SER A 21 11.45 25.53 3.83
CA SER A 21 12.48 26.52 3.47
C SER A 21 13.76 26.39 4.30
N ASN A 22 13.73 25.66 5.42
CA ASN A 22 14.80 25.69 6.41
C ASN A 22 15.36 24.30 6.78
N ALA A 23 14.75 23.21 6.30
CA ALA A 23 15.16 21.85 6.63
C ALA A 23 15.03 20.91 5.42
N ASP A 24 15.82 19.85 5.42
CA ASP A 24 15.78 18.79 4.40
C ASP A 24 14.71 17.75 4.73
N SER A 25 14.52 17.42 6.02
CA SER A 25 13.44 16.56 6.47
C SER A 25 12.79 17.09 7.76
N PHE A 26 11.58 16.63 8.05
CA PHE A 26 10.91 16.95 9.30
C PHE A 26 10.17 15.75 9.88
N ARG A 27 10.16 15.62 11.20
CA ARG A 27 9.50 14.51 11.87
C ARG A 27 7.99 14.61 11.79
N THR A 28 7.39 13.58 11.19
CA THR A 28 5.94 13.47 11.02
C THR A 28 5.26 13.07 12.32
N ASP A 29 5.89 12.30 13.21
CA ASP A 29 5.29 11.86 14.48
C ASP A 29 6.08 12.32 15.72
N GLN A 30 5.61 11.95 16.91
CA GLN A 30 6.46 11.81 18.08
C GLN A 30 7.28 10.51 17.99
N ASP A 31 8.14 10.29 18.97
CA ASP A 31 9.02 9.13 18.98
C ASP A 31 8.24 7.82 18.84
N ILE A 32 8.76 6.94 17.97
CA ILE A 32 8.18 5.62 17.70
C ILE A 32 8.69 4.57 18.69
N ASN A 33 9.74 4.90 19.44
CA ASN A 33 10.28 4.01 20.44
C ASN A 33 9.44 4.02 21.73
N ASN A 34 9.55 2.95 22.52
CA ASN A 34 8.93 2.84 23.83
C ASN A 34 9.83 3.44 24.95
N ALA A 35 10.67 4.44 24.65
CA ALA A 35 11.61 4.97 25.64
C ALA A 35 10.86 5.55 26.85
N GLY A 36 11.30 5.15 28.05
CA GLY A 36 10.66 5.55 29.31
C GLY A 36 9.49 4.66 29.73
N GLU A 37 9.13 3.63 28.95
CA GLU A 37 8.19 2.59 29.35
C GLU A 37 8.90 1.31 29.80
N ASP A 38 8.31 0.60 30.78
CA ASP A 38 8.76 -0.72 31.26
C ASP A 38 8.41 -1.84 30.24
N SER A 39 8.67 -1.61 28.95
CA SER A 39 8.15 -2.43 27.84
C SER A 39 9.10 -3.54 27.36
N GLY A 40 10.37 -3.51 27.77
CA GLY A 40 11.40 -4.48 27.37
C GLY A 40 11.73 -4.53 25.87
N THR A 41 11.05 -3.75 25.04
CA THR A 41 11.09 -3.79 23.57
C THR A 41 11.25 -2.38 23.00
N PHE A 42 11.78 -2.26 21.78
CA PHE A 42 12.05 -0.97 21.18
C PHE A 42 10.80 -0.24 20.70
N THR A 43 9.83 -0.91 20.11
CA THR A 43 8.56 -0.29 19.66
C THR A 43 7.36 -1.21 19.93
N ARG A 44 6.17 -0.79 19.50
CA ARG A 44 4.95 -1.61 19.48
C ARG A 44 4.19 -1.33 18.19
N TRP A 45 3.44 -2.32 17.71
CA TRP A 45 2.65 -2.18 16.49
C TRP A 45 1.67 -1.01 16.52
N GLU A 46 1.06 -0.70 17.67
CA GLU A 46 0.15 0.45 17.82
C GLU A 46 0.84 1.80 17.54
N VAL A 47 2.11 1.92 17.92
CA VAL A 47 2.92 3.12 17.74
C VAL A 47 3.36 3.24 16.27
N VAL A 48 3.68 2.11 15.64
CA VAL A 48 3.95 2.02 14.20
C VAL A 48 2.72 2.43 13.38
N GLN A 49 1.54 1.90 13.72
CA GLN A 49 0.27 2.29 13.08
C GLN A 49 0.04 3.80 13.17
N ARG A 50 0.32 4.42 14.32
CA ARG A 50 0.25 5.87 14.51
C ARG A 50 1.22 6.62 13.60
N ALA A 51 2.47 6.19 13.52
CA ALA A 51 3.48 6.81 12.65
C ALA A 51 3.05 6.77 11.17
N ILE A 52 2.51 5.63 10.72
CA ILE A 52 1.97 5.47 9.36
C ILE A 52 0.77 6.40 9.12
N ASP A 53 -0.17 6.51 10.06
CA ASP A 53 -1.30 7.44 9.91
C ASP A 53 -0.86 8.91 9.92
N ASN A 54 0.14 9.27 10.72
CA ASN A 54 0.70 10.62 10.70
C ASN A 54 1.36 10.96 9.36
N TYR A 55 2.09 10.01 8.78
CA TYR A 55 2.60 10.13 7.43
C TYR A 55 1.47 10.25 6.40
N ARG A 56 0.39 9.45 6.52
CA ARG A 56 -0.80 9.54 5.66
C ARG A 56 -1.38 10.95 5.67
N GLN A 57 -1.61 11.52 6.85
CA GLN A 57 -2.16 12.87 7.01
C GLN A 57 -1.24 13.92 6.38
N TYR A 58 0.07 13.79 6.59
CA TYR A 58 1.08 14.64 5.98
C TYR A 58 1.02 14.59 4.44
N VAL A 59 1.13 13.39 3.85
CA VAL A 59 1.23 13.26 2.40
C VAL A 59 -0.07 13.68 1.71
N VAL A 60 -1.23 13.39 2.30
CA VAL A 60 -2.54 13.85 1.78
C VAL A 60 -2.63 15.38 1.77
N MET A 61 -2.09 16.05 2.79
CA MET A 61 -2.13 17.51 2.92
C MET A 61 -1.20 18.23 1.94
N HIS A 62 -0.03 17.67 1.67
CA HIS A 62 1.05 18.35 0.93
C HIS A 62 1.31 17.82 -0.48
N THR A 63 0.51 16.86 -0.94
CA THR A 63 0.64 16.34 -2.31
C THR A 63 -0.63 16.48 -3.16
N GLY A 64 -1.48 17.45 -2.82
CA GLY A 64 -2.64 17.85 -3.64
C GLY A 64 -3.83 16.89 -3.69
N GLN A 65 -3.81 15.76 -2.97
CA GLN A 65 -4.86 14.74 -3.05
C GLN A 65 -6.26 15.26 -2.66
N GLY A 66 -6.33 16.27 -1.77
CA GLY A 66 -7.58 16.92 -1.38
C GLY A 66 -8.16 17.91 -2.39
N ARG A 67 -7.51 18.17 -3.53
CA ARG A 67 -7.89 19.24 -4.47
C ARG A 67 -8.24 18.78 -5.89
N GLY A 68 -8.35 17.47 -6.15
CA GLY A 68 -8.80 16.95 -7.44
C GLY A 68 -7.86 17.26 -8.63
N GLY A 69 -6.64 17.72 -8.38
CA GLY A 69 -5.63 17.99 -9.39
C GLY A 69 -4.53 16.92 -9.35
N GLY A 70 -4.39 16.16 -10.43
CA GLY A 70 -3.37 15.11 -10.61
C GLY A 70 -1.96 15.63 -10.87
N GLU A 71 -1.58 16.80 -10.37
CA GLU A 71 -0.22 17.29 -10.51
C GLU A 71 0.61 16.82 -9.31
N GLY A 72 1.59 15.95 -9.60
CA GLY A 72 2.54 15.42 -8.64
C GLY A 72 3.32 16.55 -7.99
N GLU A 73 2.86 17.03 -6.84
CA GLU A 73 3.67 17.91 -6.01
C GLU A 73 4.84 17.08 -5.46
N THR A 74 6.03 17.29 -6.04
CA THR A 74 7.30 16.84 -5.48
C THR A 74 7.41 17.40 -4.07
N LEU A 75 7.68 16.53 -3.08
CA LEU A 75 7.90 17.00 -1.72
C LEU A 75 9.11 17.94 -1.69
N LYS A 76 8.94 19.07 -0.99
CA LYS A 76 10.03 20.04 -0.79
C LYS A 76 10.83 19.76 0.49
N ILE A 77 10.25 18.96 1.38
CA ILE A 77 10.85 18.49 2.62
C ILE A 77 10.50 17.01 2.78
N TYR A 78 11.47 16.17 3.11
CA TYR A 78 11.24 14.73 3.26
C TYR A 78 10.54 14.45 4.59
N PRO A 79 9.60 13.49 4.64
CA PRO A 79 9.03 13.03 5.90
C PRO A 79 10.08 12.25 6.68
N ASP A 80 10.25 12.51 7.97
CA ASP A 80 10.95 11.64 8.89
C ASP A 80 9.91 10.83 9.69
N MET A 81 9.89 9.52 9.46
CA MET A 81 9.04 8.56 10.19
C MET A 81 9.69 8.06 11.48
N ASP A 82 10.81 8.66 11.89
CA ASP A 82 11.64 8.27 13.03
C ASP A 82 12.43 6.96 12.79
N ASN A 83 13.07 6.44 13.84
CA ASN A 83 13.91 5.26 13.79
C ASN A 83 13.24 4.03 13.17
N LEU A 84 14.03 3.27 12.44
CA LEU A 84 13.68 2.02 11.80
C LEU A 84 14.01 0.85 12.75
N TYR A 85 12.98 0.16 13.24
CA TYR A 85 13.07 -1.02 14.11
C TYR A 85 12.64 -2.27 13.33
N VAL A 86 13.55 -2.78 12.49
CA VAL A 86 13.31 -3.95 11.64
C VAL A 86 14.45 -4.97 11.67
N GLY A 87 15.47 -4.74 12.49
CA GLY A 87 16.74 -5.46 12.51
C GLY A 87 16.84 -6.58 13.54
N ASN A 88 16.07 -6.54 14.63
CA ASN A 88 16.13 -7.52 15.71
C ASN A 88 14.87 -8.40 15.76
N GLY A 89 14.91 -9.48 16.54
CA GLY A 89 13.75 -10.35 16.75
C GLY A 89 12.61 -9.67 17.50
N GLU A 90 11.42 -10.27 17.49
CA GLU A 90 10.20 -9.74 18.13
C GLU A 90 10.41 -9.40 19.61
N GLU A 91 11.23 -10.19 20.32
CA GLU A 91 11.55 -9.99 21.73
C GLU A 91 12.37 -8.72 22.02
N ILE A 92 13.02 -8.16 21.01
CA ILE A 92 13.79 -6.91 21.10
C ILE A 92 13.03 -5.78 20.41
N ASP A 93 12.57 -5.96 19.17
CA ASP A 93 11.91 -4.89 18.41
C ASP A 93 10.47 -4.65 18.89
N GLY A 94 9.78 -5.66 19.43
CA GLY A 94 8.38 -5.58 19.87
C GLY A 94 7.35 -5.69 18.74
N VAL A 95 7.79 -6.17 17.57
CA VAL A 95 6.97 -6.39 16.37
C VAL A 95 7.35 -7.69 15.69
N GLU A 96 6.35 -8.37 15.13
CA GLU A 96 6.53 -9.64 14.44
C GLU A 96 7.19 -9.47 13.07
N ASP A 97 7.78 -10.54 12.52
CA ASP A 97 8.47 -10.53 11.22
C ASP A 97 7.66 -9.90 10.07
N ARG A 98 6.34 -10.09 10.07
CA ARG A 98 5.46 -9.50 9.04
C ARG A 98 5.38 -7.99 9.15
N MET A 99 5.32 -7.49 10.38
CA MET A 99 5.27 -6.08 10.68
C MET A 99 6.59 -5.40 10.34
N ARG A 100 7.73 -6.10 10.49
CA ARG A 100 9.06 -5.60 10.10
C ARG A 100 9.15 -5.31 8.60
N TRP A 101 8.57 -6.16 7.75
CA TRP A 101 8.42 -5.87 6.32
C TRP A 101 7.52 -4.66 6.06
N THR A 102 6.37 -4.57 6.74
CA THR A 102 5.46 -3.44 6.60
C THR A 102 6.10 -2.12 7.02
N ILE A 103 6.86 -2.11 8.12
CA ILE A 103 7.65 -0.95 8.56
C ILE A 103 8.64 -0.55 7.46
N MET A 104 9.48 -1.48 6.98
CA MET A 104 10.46 -1.16 5.94
C MET A 104 9.80 -0.61 4.66
N ASN A 105 8.73 -1.26 4.20
CA ASN A 105 8.00 -0.85 3.00
C ASN A 105 7.38 0.54 3.15
N HIS A 106 6.85 0.88 4.32
CA HIS A 106 6.34 2.23 4.59
C HIS A 106 7.46 3.27 4.65
N TRP A 107 8.57 2.99 5.32
CA TRP A 107 9.67 3.95 5.45
C TRP A 107 10.32 4.23 4.09
N ILE A 108 10.57 3.19 3.30
CA ILE A 108 11.01 3.33 1.91
C ILE A 108 9.96 4.06 1.11
N GLY A 109 8.72 3.58 1.10
CA GLY A 109 7.66 4.16 0.29
C GLY A 109 7.40 5.63 0.61
N ALA A 110 7.57 6.04 1.85
CA ALA A 110 7.44 7.43 2.26
C ALA A 110 8.56 8.35 1.74
N GLY A 111 9.68 7.78 1.29
CA GLY A 111 10.92 8.52 1.06
C GLY A 111 11.53 9.00 2.37
N SER A 112 11.34 8.25 3.46
CA SER A 112 11.80 8.64 4.80
C SER A 112 13.31 8.50 4.94
N ASN A 113 13.88 9.22 5.91
CA ASN A 113 15.19 8.89 6.44
C ASN A 113 15.15 7.45 7.00
N LEU A 114 16.11 6.62 6.57
CA LEU A 114 16.27 5.24 7.03
C LEU A 114 17.30 5.20 8.16
N MET A 115 16.91 5.67 9.35
CA MET A 115 17.76 5.69 10.54
C MET A 115 17.61 4.39 11.31
N ILE A 116 18.62 3.51 11.28
CA ILE A 116 18.54 2.23 11.97
C ILE A 116 18.58 2.46 13.48
N GLY A 117 17.48 2.15 14.17
CA GLY A 117 17.36 2.25 15.63
C GLY A 117 17.67 0.95 16.37
N ASN A 118 17.91 -0.13 15.63
CA ASN A 118 18.14 -1.48 16.14
C ASN A 118 19.45 -1.62 16.93
N ASP A 119 19.51 -2.67 17.77
CA ASP A 119 20.77 -3.15 18.33
C ASP A 119 21.56 -3.90 17.24
N LEU A 120 22.56 -3.22 16.69
CA LEU A 120 23.40 -3.75 15.62
C LEU A 120 24.22 -4.98 16.04
N GLY A 121 24.41 -5.20 17.35
CA GLY A 121 25.08 -6.39 17.89
C GLY A 121 24.20 -7.65 17.86
N ASN A 122 22.88 -7.47 17.80
CA ASN A 122 21.88 -8.55 17.91
C ASN A 122 20.98 -8.66 16.67
N LEU A 123 21.46 -8.28 15.49
CA LEU A 123 20.69 -8.42 14.25
C LEU A 123 20.44 -9.89 13.92
N ASP A 124 19.18 -10.26 13.71
CA ASP A 124 18.79 -11.59 13.29
C ASP A 124 18.91 -11.78 11.77
N ALA A 125 18.55 -12.98 11.26
CA ALA A 125 18.69 -13.29 9.84
C ALA A 125 17.77 -12.44 8.97
N LEU A 126 16.51 -12.25 9.40
CA LEU A 126 15.54 -11.44 8.67
C LEU A 126 15.96 -9.98 8.63
N GLY A 127 16.42 -9.44 9.75
CA GLY A 127 16.83 -8.05 9.89
C GLY A 127 18.02 -7.71 9.01
N LYS A 128 19.02 -8.60 8.95
CA LYS A 128 20.13 -8.48 8.00
C LYS A 128 19.62 -8.50 6.56
N HIS A 129 18.71 -9.42 6.24
CA HIS A 129 18.11 -9.51 4.90
C HIS A 129 17.42 -8.20 4.51
N ILE A 130 16.46 -7.73 5.32
CA ILE A 130 15.71 -6.49 5.08
C ILE A 130 16.64 -5.27 4.95
N LEU A 131 17.56 -5.10 5.91
CA LEU A 131 18.44 -3.91 5.98
C LEU A 131 19.50 -3.85 4.89
N THR A 132 19.77 -4.96 4.19
CA THR A 132 20.80 -5.03 3.14
C THR A 132 20.27 -5.41 1.77
N HIS A 133 18.95 -5.57 1.62
CA HIS A 133 18.33 -6.04 0.37
C HIS A 133 18.53 -5.01 -0.77
N PRO A 134 19.37 -5.29 -1.80
CA PRO A 134 19.79 -4.25 -2.74
C PRO A 134 18.65 -3.70 -3.61
N SER A 135 17.76 -4.55 -4.12
CA SER A 135 16.64 -4.10 -4.98
C SER A 135 15.63 -3.27 -4.19
N LEU A 136 15.24 -3.72 -3.00
CA LEU A 136 14.41 -2.95 -2.07
C LEU A 136 15.03 -1.59 -1.72
N LEU A 137 16.30 -1.55 -1.29
CA LEU A 137 16.98 -0.29 -0.94
C LEU A 137 17.11 0.67 -2.12
N SER A 138 17.21 0.16 -3.35
CA SER A 138 17.25 1.00 -4.55
C SER A 138 15.96 1.82 -4.74
N LEU A 139 14.84 1.37 -4.17
CA LEU A 139 13.56 2.08 -4.24
C LEU A 139 13.56 3.37 -3.41
N ALA A 140 14.44 3.51 -2.42
CA ALA A 140 14.52 4.71 -1.58
C ALA A 140 14.83 5.98 -2.38
N THR A 141 15.64 5.88 -3.44
CA THR A 141 15.92 7.03 -4.33
C THR A 141 14.71 7.40 -5.18
N PHE A 142 13.96 6.40 -5.65
CA PHE A 142 12.74 6.62 -6.43
C PHE A 142 11.65 7.29 -5.58
N THR A 143 11.39 6.74 -4.39
CA THR A 143 10.35 7.19 -3.46
C THR A 143 10.68 8.53 -2.79
N ALA A 144 11.96 8.87 -2.62
CA ALA A 144 12.36 10.22 -2.22
C ALA A 144 11.82 11.28 -3.22
N ARG A 145 11.86 10.98 -4.52
CA ARG A 145 11.30 11.88 -5.55
C ARG A 145 9.79 11.73 -5.73
N TYR A 146 9.31 10.49 -5.64
CA TYR A 146 7.93 10.10 -5.91
C TYR A 146 7.34 9.31 -4.73
N PRO A 147 7.04 9.96 -3.59
CA PRO A 147 6.64 9.27 -2.37
C PRO A 147 5.24 8.65 -2.48
N MET A 148 5.03 7.59 -1.71
CA MET A 148 3.78 6.84 -1.68
C MET A 148 2.62 7.67 -1.13
N ARG A 149 1.46 7.56 -1.76
CA ARG A 149 0.23 8.23 -1.36
C ARG A 149 -0.87 7.19 -1.20
N PRO A 150 -1.74 7.32 -0.18
CA PRO A 150 -2.82 6.36 0.02
C PRO A 150 -3.83 6.45 -1.13
N ARG A 151 -4.23 5.33 -1.72
CA ARG A 151 -5.26 5.21 -2.76
C ARG A 151 -6.19 4.07 -2.39
N ASN A 152 -7.16 4.35 -1.54
CA ASN A 152 -7.98 3.28 -0.98
C ASN A 152 -8.84 2.59 -2.03
N PRO A 153 -9.00 1.26 -1.92
CA PRO A 153 -9.89 0.48 -2.77
C PRO A 153 -11.31 1.03 -2.85
N GLY A 154 -11.81 1.18 -4.08
CA GLY A 154 -13.18 1.60 -4.40
C GLY A 154 -13.48 3.09 -4.24
N THR A 155 -12.52 3.89 -3.73
CA THR A 155 -12.68 5.35 -3.64
C THR A 155 -11.54 6.15 -4.26
N GLY A 156 -10.33 5.59 -4.34
CA GLY A 156 -9.12 6.33 -4.72
C GLY A 156 -8.70 7.42 -3.71
N LEU A 157 -9.38 7.51 -2.56
CA LEU A 157 -9.16 8.52 -1.54
C LEU A 157 -8.18 8.05 -0.45
N GLY A 158 -7.67 9.00 0.33
CA GLY A 158 -6.61 8.78 1.31
C GLY A 158 -7.06 8.58 2.76
N GLU A 159 -8.30 8.16 3.03
CA GLU A 159 -8.82 7.96 4.40
C GLU A 159 -8.07 6.86 5.17
N ALA A 160 -8.00 6.98 6.50
CA ALA A 160 -7.45 5.91 7.34
C ALA A 160 -8.35 4.65 7.26
N LYS A 161 -7.75 3.48 6.98
CA LYS A 161 -8.43 2.18 6.93
C LYS A 161 -7.48 1.05 7.36
N GLN A 162 -8.03 -0.06 7.85
CA GLN A 162 -7.27 -1.29 8.13
C GLN A 162 -6.61 -1.86 6.85
N LEU A 163 -7.37 -1.95 5.77
CA LEU A 163 -6.89 -2.39 4.47
C LEU A 163 -6.64 -1.16 3.59
N GLN A 164 -5.41 -0.99 3.13
CA GLN A 164 -5.03 0.13 2.29
C GLN A 164 -4.20 -0.31 1.10
N ALA A 165 -4.28 0.51 0.05
CA ALA A 165 -3.32 0.51 -1.03
C ALA A 165 -2.62 1.87 -1.06
N TRP A 166 -1.35 1.88 -1.41
CA TRP A 166 -0.55 3.09 -1.60
C TRP A 166 0.13 3.06 -2.95
N ILE A 167 0.35 4.22 -3.54
CA ILE A 167 1.03 4.37 -4.83
C ILE A 167 2.13 5.41 -4.77
N ALA A 168 3.30 5.05 -5.29
CA ALA A 168 4.41 5.96 -5.57
C ALA A 168 4.66 6.04 -7.08
N GLY A 169 5.04 7.23 -7.57
CA GLY A 169 5.14 7.51 -9.00
C GLY A 169 3.78 7.87 -9.64
N PRO A 170 3.62 7.63 -10.96
CA PRO A 170 4.65 7.14 -11.88
C PRO A 170 5.80 8.15 -12.07
N ASP A 171 7.00 7.67 -12.46
CA ASP A 171 8.04 8.54 -13.01
C ASP A 171 7.82 8.85 -14.51
N GLU A 172 8.74 9.60 -15.12
CA GLU A 172 8.74 9.92 -16.55
C GLU A 172 8.76 8.69 -17.49
N HIS A 173 9.08 7.50 -16.98
CA HIS A 173 9.12 6.24 -17.72
C HIS A 173 7.98 5.28 -17.31
N GLY A 174 7.05 5.73 -16.47
CA GLY A 174 5.91 4.94 -16.01
C GLY A 174 6.24 3.96 -14.89
N LYS A 175 7.45 3.98 -14.30
CA LYS A 175 7.74 3.15 -13.12
C LYS A 175 6.82 3.56 -11.99
N THR A 176 6.11 2.59 -11.43
CA THR A 176 5.13 2.81 -10.36
C THR A 176 5.38 1.79 -9.25
N LEU A 177 5.25 2.19 -7.99
CA LEU A 177 5.23 1.25 -6.87
C LEU A 177 3.83 1.21 -6.27
N VAL A 178 3.36 0.00 -5.94
CA VAL A 178 2.08 -0.20 -5.24
C VAL A 178 2.31 -1.02 -3.98
N LEU A 179 1.94 -0.49 -2.83
CA LEU A 179 1.90 -1.22 -1.57
C LEU A 179 0.47 -1.67 -1.29
N LEU A 180 0.24 -2.96 -1.10
CA LEU A 180 -1.00 -3.50 -0.53
C LEU A 180 -0.71 -3.92 0.90
N VAL A 181 -1.56 -3.51 1.85
CA VAL A 181 -1.31 -3.72 3.27
C VAL A 181 -2.59 -4.01 4.05
N ASN A 182 -2.47 -4.94 4.99
CA ASN A 182 -3.45 -5.20 6.05
C ASN A 182 -2.81 -4.85 7.39
N TYR A 183 -3.17 -3.74 8.02
CA TYR A 183 -2.58 -3.36 9.31
C TYR A 183 -3.11 -4.17 10.51
N GLY A 184 -4.13 -5.00 10.30
CA GLY A 184 -4.91 -5.55 11.41
C GLY A 184 -5.83 -4.52 12.07
N PRO A 185 -6.44 -4.88 13.22
CA PRO A 185 -7.30 -3.98 13.97
C PRO A 185 -6.55 -2.73 14.43
N ASP A 186 -7.29 -1.63 14.62
CA ASP A 186 -6.73 -0.42 15.22
C ASP A 186 -6.42 -0.71 16.69
N ARG A 187 -5.14 -0.60 17.06
CA ARG A 187 -4.70 -0.77 18.46
C ARG A 187 -4.83 0.52 19.28
N GLY A 188 -5.58 1.50 18.79
CA GLY A 188 -5.99 2.72 19.49
C GLY A 188 -5.35 4.00 18.97
N GLN A 189 -4.45 3.91 17.99
CA GLN A 189 -3.68 5.06 17.48
C GLN A 189 -3.60 5.12 15.95
N ALA A 190 -4.24 4.20 15.22
CA ALA A 190 -4.15 4.10 13.77
C ALA A 190 -5.13 5.02 13.00
N GLY A 191 -6.07 5.63 13.71
CA GLY A 191 -6.99 6.64 13.17
C GLY A 191 -8.21 6.09 12.41
N PHE A 192 -8.30 4.77 12.22
CA PHE A 192 -9.45 4.12 11.56
C PHE A 192 -10.45 3.45 12.54
N GLY A 193 -10.09 3.33 13.82
CA GLY A 193 -10.88 2.69 14.86
C GLY A 193 -11.11 1.19 14.62
N ASN A 194 -11.92 0.54 15.47
CA ASN A 194 -12.35 -0.86 15.26
C ASN A 194 -13.35 -1.04 14.09
N ARG A 195 -13.33 -0.12 13.12
CA ARG A 195 -14.18 -0.19 11.94
C ARG A 195 -13.49 -1.08 10.92
N PHE A 196 -13.83 -2.37 10.93
CA PHE A 196 -13.73 -3.18 9.72
C PHE A 196 -14.41 -2.37 8.62
N GLY A 197 -13.66 -2.04 7.55
CA GLY A 197 -14.05 -1.00 6.60
C GLY A 197 -15.55 -1.05 6.30
N ASP A 198 -16.25 0.06 6.53
CA ASP A 198 -17.68 0.20 6.24
C ASP A 198 -17.96 -0.50 4.91
N GLY A 199 -18.80 -1.55 4.92
CA GLY A 199 -18.97 -2.61 3.90
C GLY A 199 -19.24 -2.16 2.45
N LYS A 200 -18.34 -1.34 1.92
CA LYS A 200 -18.33 -0.62 0.66
C LYS A 200 -16.92 -0.55 0.06
N SER A 201 -15.88 -0.82 0.84
CA SER A 201 -14.57 -1.25 0.32
C SER A 201 -14.57 -2.78 0.31
N GLY A 202 -14.45 -3.39 -0.86
CA GLY A 202 -14.80 -4.80 -1.09
C GLY A 202 -13.95 -5.81 -0.34
N VAL A 203 -14.20 -5.98 0.95
CA VAL A 203 -13.84 -7.20 1.67
C VAL A 203 -14.74 -8.31 1.12
N LEU A 204 -14.26 -9.13 0.18
CA LEU A 204 -14.79 -10.49 0.01
C LEU A 204 -14.19 -11.35 1.12
N GLY A 205 -14.60 -11.04 2.34
CA GLY A 205 -14.37 -11.89 3.49
C GLY A 205 -15.52 -12.87 3.54
N GLY A 206 -15.24 -14.13 3.17
CA GLY A 206 -16.07 -15.23 3.62
C GLY A 206 -15.93 -15.33 5.13
N SER A 207 -16.77 -14.63 5.88
CA SER A 207 -16.95 -14.90 7.31
C SER A 207 -17.75 -16.19 7.46
N ASN A 208 -17.09 -17.32 7.23
CA ASN A 208 -17.58 -18.56 7.79
C ASN A 208 -17.35 -18.45 9.30
N GLY A 209 -18.45 -18.16 10.01
CA GLY A 209 -18.50 -18.06 11.46
C GLY A 209 -17.76 -19.23 12.12
N GLY A 210 -16.65 -18.89 12.75
CA GLY A 210 -15.81 -19.79 13.50
C GLY A 210 -14.60 -18.99 13.98
N MET A 211 -14.63 -18.55 15.23
CA MET A 211 -13.45 -17.97 15.89
C MET A 211 -12.31 -18.99 15.82
N GLY A 212 -11.40 -18.81 14.86
CA GLY A 212 -10.24 -19.66 14.66
C GLY A 212 -9.18 -18.93 13.86
N LYS A 213 -8.15 -18.41 14.55
CA LYS A 213 -6.75 -18.15 14.18
C LYS A 213 -6.30 -17.74 12.75
N GLU A 214 -7.18 -17.50 11.79
CA GLU A 214 -6.80 -17.10 10.42
C GLU A 214 -7.47 -15.76 10.07
N ASP A 215 -6.94 -14.65 10.62
CA ASP A 215 -7.34 -13.27 10.31
C ASP A 215 -6.76 -12.77 8.96
N ARG A 216 -6.78 -13.64 7.95
CA ARG A 216 -6.30 -13.30 6.62
C ARG A 216 -7.36 -12.51 5.86
N GLN A 217 -6.96 -11.40 5.24
CA GLN A 217 -7.86 -10.54 4.48
C GLN A 217 -7.31 -10.27 3.08
N THR A 218 -8.20 -10.28 2.09
CA THR A 218 -7.85 -9.91 0.72
C THR A 218 -7.93 -8.40 0.54
N VAL A 219 -6.82 -7.80 0.14
CA VAL A 219 -6.73 -6.41 -0.32
C VAL A 219 -6.75 -6.44 -1.83
N TRP A 220 -7.58 -5.60 -2.45
CA TRP A 220 -7.54 -5.39 -3.90
C TRP A 220 -7.74 -3.94 -4.26
N VAL A 221 -7.16 -3.51 -5.37
CA VAL A 221 -7.29 -2.14 -5.87
C VAL A 221 -7.36 -2.15 -7.39
N SER A 222 -8.29 -1.38 -7.95
CA SER A 222 -8.36 -1.21 -9.41
C SER A 222 -7.26 -0.27 -9.89
N VAL A 223 -6.72 -0.50 -11.09
CA VAL A 223 -5.76 0.42 -11.74
C VAL A 223 -6.36 1.83 -11.90
N SER A 224 -7.69 1.94 -12.02
CA SER A 224 -8.41 3.22 -11.97
C SER A 224 -8.34 3.91 -10.61
N ASP A 225 -8.52 3.19 -9.50
CA ASP A 225 -8.40 3.78 -8.15
C ASP A 225 -6.98 4.27 -7.87
N LEU A 226 -5.99 3.65 -8.51
CA LEU A 226 -4.59 4.09 -8.47
C LEU A 226 -4.35 5.37 -9.30
N GLY A 227 -5.24 5.71 -10.22
CA GLY A 227 -5.06 6.82 -11.17
C GLY A 227 -4.11 6.48 -12.31
N LEU A 228 -3.93 5.19 -12.62
CA LEU A 228 -3.02 4.67 -13.63
C LEU A 228 -3.67 4.45 -15.00
N VAL A 229 -4.92 4.91 -15.19
CA VAL A 229 -5.61 4.80 -16.47
C VAL A 229 -5.19 5.96 -17.37
N GLY A 230 -4.51 5.64 -18.46
CA GLY A 230 -4.23 6.53 -19.57
C GLY A 230 -5.54 6.94 -20.24
N TYR A 231 -5.89 8.21 -20.13
CA TYR A 231 -6.98 8.77 -20.91
C TYR A 231 -6.51 8.86 -22.37
N SER A 232 -6.69 7.79 -23.16
CA SER A 232 -6.49 7.89 -24.60
C SER A 232 -7.58 8.81 -25.15
N GLY A 233 -7.22 10.05 -25.48
CA GLY A 233 -8.05 10.97 -26.23
C GLY A 233 -8.34 10.39 -27.62
N GLY A 234 -9.35 9.53 -27.73
CA GLY A 234 -9.76 8.88 -28.96
C GLY A 234 -11.08 9.44 -29.45
N ARG A 235 -11.02 10.41 -30.37
CA ARG A 235 -12.11 10.66 -31.32
C ARG A 235 -12.49 9.32 -31.97
N GLY A 236 -13.75 8.93 -31.80
CA GLY A 236 -14.50 8.00 -32.65
C GLY A 236 -13.73 6.87 -33.34
N GLY A 237 -13.65 5.72 -32.70
CA GLY A 237 -13.22 4.47 -33.35
C GLY A 237 -12.93 3.40 -32.30
N GLY A 238 -13.80 2.39 -32.20
CA GLY A 238 -13.75 1.36 -31.17
C GLY A 238 -12.40 0.63 -31.12
N GLY A 239 -11.72 0.78 -29.98
CA GLY A 239 -10.42 0.19 -29.70
C GLY A 239 -9.82 0.86 -28.47
N GLY A 240 -10.50 0.76 -27.33
CA GLY A 240 -9.91 1.18 -26.06
C GLY A 240 -8.72 0.29 -25.79
N TYR A 241 -7.52 0.86 -25.82
CA TYR A 241 -6.32 0.14 -25.40
C TYR A 241 -6.38 0.07 -23.88
N GLU A 242 -6.52 -1.14 -23.33
CA GLU A 242 -6.39 -1.39 -21.89
C GLU A 242 -4.92 -1.26 -21.51
N ASP A 243 -4.61 -0.43 -20.51
CA ASP A 243 -3.24 -0.28 -20.00
C ASP A 243 -2.82 -1.56 -19.31
N ILE A 244 -1.93 -2.32 -19.97
CA ILE A 244 -1.42 -3.58 -19.43
C ILE A 244 -0.17 -3.29 -18.59
N TRP A 245 -0.22 -3.69 -17.32
CA TRP A 245 0.85 -3.54 -16.34
C TRP A 245 1.46 -4.90 -16.01
N GLU A 246 2.78 -4.94 -15.82
CA GLU A 246 3.54 -6.10 -15.37
C GLU A 246 4.11 -5.83 -13.98
N VAL A 247 3.99 -6.81 -13.07
CA VAL A 247 4.73 -6.81 -11.79
C VAL A 247 6.14 -7.29 -12.09
N ARG A 248 7.11 -6.39 -11.93
CA ARG A 248 8.53 -6.66 -12.12
C ARG A 248 9.17 -7.34 -10.92
N ASP A 249 8.78 -6.92 -9.74
CA ASP A 249 9.37 -7.37 -8.48
C ASP A 249 8.35 -7.18 -7.34
N ALA A 250 8.51 -7.93 -6.27
CA ALA A 250 7.61 -7.93 -5.12
C ALA A 250 8.36 -8.19 -3.80
N TRP A 251 8.13 -7.35 -2.79
CA TRP A 251 8.80 -7.43 -1.49
C TRP A 251 7.80 -7.55 -0.34
N GLY A 252 7.99 -8.51 0.55
CA GLY A 252 7.10 -8.81 1.68
C GLY A 252 7.37 -10.18 2.28
N ILE A 253 6.49 -10.67 3.15
CA ILE A 253 6.66 -12.01 3.71
C ILE A 253 6.48 -13.08 2.63
N GLY A 254 7.52 -13.91 2.48
CA GLY A 254 7.54 -14.99 1.51
C GLY A 254 7.88 -14.51 0.10
N GLU A 255 8.96 -13.74 -0.08
CA GLU A 255 9.53 -13.40 -1.39
C GLU A 255 9.71 -14.63 -2.30
N ASP A 256 9.93 -15.82 -1.73
CA ASP A 256 9.97 -17.11 -2.46
C ASP A 256 8.58 -17.64 -2.92
N ARG A 257 7.49 -17.05 -2.43
CA ARG A 257 6.09 -17.50 -2.60
C ARG A 257 5.16 -16.46 -3.18
N ALA A 258 5.61 -15.23 -3.42
CA ALA A 258 4.90 -14.26 -4.25
C ALA A 258 4.90 -14.75 -5.70
N ARG A 259 4.13 -15.81 -5.99
CA ARG A 259 3.79 -16.19 -7.35
C ARG A 259 2.90 -15.08 -7.87
N VAL A 260 3.50 -14.14 -8.58
CA VAL A 260 2.79 -13.20 -9.45
C VAL A 260 2.09 -14.05 -10.50
N LEU A 261 0.85 -14.42 -10.22
CA LEU A 261 -0.05 -14.96 -11.22
C LEU A 261 -0.60 -13.75 -11.98
N GLY A 262 0.16 -13.30 -12.98
CA GLY A 262 -0.37 -12.43 -14.02
C GLY A 262 -1.34 -13.26 -14.86
N VAL A 263 -2.62 -13.27 -14.49
CA VAL A 263 -3.62 -13.97 -15.29
C VAL A 263 -4.30 -12.97 -16.20
N PHE A 264 -3.75 -12.87 -17.40
CA PHE A 264 -4.29 -12.07 -18.48
C PHE A 264 -5.38 -12.88 -19.19
N GLY A 265 -6.64 -12.47 -19.08
CA GLY A 265 -7.73 -13.07 -19.85
C GLY A 265 -9.11 -12.61 -19.38
N SER A 266 -10.03 -12.43 -20.33
CA SER A 266 -11.45 -12.23 -20.02
C SER A 266 -12.01 -13.48 -19.34
N PHE A 267 -12.37 -13.36 -18.07
CA PHE A 267 -13.00 -14.45 -17.32
C PHE A 267 -14.52 -14.32 -17.36
N GLY A 268 -15.20 -15.28 -17.98
CA GLY A 268 -16.67 -15.41 -17.92
C GLY A 268 -17.22 -15.85 -16.55
N GLY A 269 -16.47 -15.64 -15.47
CA GLY A 269 -16.89 -15.91 -14.09
C GLY A 269 -16.61 -14.67 -13.27
N GLY A 270 -17.56 -14.26 -12.41
CA GLY A 270 -17.38 -13.08 -11.54
C GLY A 270 -16.12 -13.16 -10.66
N LEU A 271 -15.82 -12.06 -9.96
CA LEU A 271 -14.59 -11.87 -9.16
C LEU A 271 -14.20 -13.06 -8.26
N GLU A 272 -15.19 -13.82 -7.73
CA GLU A 272 -14.95 -15.04 -6.94
C GLU A 272 -14.25 -16.16 -7.74
N GLY A 273 -14.62 -16.39 -9.00
CA GLY A 273 -14.00 -17.41 -9.85
C GLY A 273 -12.56 -17.07 -10.26
N VAL A 274 -12.23 -15.76 -10.28
CA VAL A 274 -10.87 -15.26 -10.43
C VAL A 274 -10.08 -15.48 -9.14
N LEU A 275 -10.65 -15.12 -7.99
CA LEU A 275 -10.03 -15.27 -6.67
C LEU A 275 -9.64 -16.72 -6.40
N GLU A 276 -10.52 -17.69 -6.70
CA GLU A 276 -10.19 -19.11 -6.54
C GLU A 276 -9.02 -19.57 -7.41
N LYS A 277 -8.83 -18.97 -8.58
CA LYS A 277 -7.73 -19.30 -9.50
C LYS A 277 -6.41 -18.64 -9.11
N VAL A 278 -6.46 -17.41 -8.60
CA VAL A 278 -5.27 -16.63 -8.24
C VAL A 278 -4.78 -16.95 -6.83
N LEU A 279 -5.69 -17.17 -5.89
CA LEU A 279 -5.41 -17.34 -4.46
C LEU A 279 -5.76 -18.74 -3.91
N GLY A 280 -6.09 -19.68 -4.80
CA GLY A 280 -6.55 -21.01 -4.44
C GLY A 280 -8.00 -21.04 -3.93
N ARG A 281 -8.59 -22.24 -3.89
CA ARG A 281 -9.98 -22.43 -3.40
C ARG A 281 -10.14 -21.85 -1.99
N GLY A 282 -11.05 -20.89 -1.86
CA GLY A 282 -11.37 -20.24 -0.58
C GLY A 282 -10.35 -19.21 -0.07
N GLY A 283 -9.42 -18.74 -0.90
CA GLY A 283 -8.48 -17.68 -0.51
C GLY A 283 -7.60 -18.09 0.68
N ARG A 284 -7.18 -19.36 0.74
CA ARG A 284 -6.35 -19.88 1.85
C ARG A 284 -4.87 -19.93 1.52
N GLU A 285 -4.47 -19.63 0.30
CA GLU A 285 -3.07 -19.57 -0.09
C GLU A 285 -2.58 -18.11 -0.08
N ARG A 286 -1.31 -17.91 0.29
CA ARG A 286 -0.62 -16.63 0.11
C ARG A 286 -0.36 -16.46 -1.38
N GLY A 287 -0.77 -15.32 -1.93
CA GLY A 287 -0.64 -15.04 -3.34
C GLY A 287 -0.84 -13.57 -3.64
N VAL A 288 -0.20 -13.12 -4.71
CA VAL A 288 -0.37 -11.79 -5.29
C VAL A 288 -0.66 -11.98 -6.78
N GLY A 289 -1.66 -11.28 -7.29
CA GLY A 289 -2.04 -11.39 -8.69
C GLY A 289 -2.43 -10.06 -9.29
N VAL A 290 -2.20 -9.97 -10.60
CA VAL A 290 -2.82 -8.96 -11.47
C VAL A 290 -3.85 -9.68 -12.32
N VAL A 291 -5.07 -9.18 -12.29
CA VAL A 291 -6.18 -9.75 -13.05
C VAL A 291 -6.79 -8.68 -13.92
N ASP A 292 -6.91 -8.96 -15.20
CA ASP A 292 -7.74 -8.17 -16.10
C ASP A 292 -9.19 -8.66 -16.04
N VAL A 293 -10.14 -7.77 -15.77
CA VAL A 293 -11.55 -8.11 -15.55
C VAL A 293 -12.43 -7.52 -16.64
N SER A 294 -12.19 -7.88 -17.90
CA SER A 294 -13.07 -7.41 -18.98
C SER A 294 -14.50 -7.92 -18.75
N PRO A 295 -15.54 -7.07 -18.84
CA PRO A 295 -16.91 -7.53 -18.73
C PRO A 295 -17.20 -8.52 -19.86
N SER A 296 -17.60 -9.74 -19.52
CA SER A 296 -18.19 -10.62 -20.51
C SER A 296 -19.53 -9.99 -20.91
N TYR A 297 -19.62 -9.53 -22.16
CA TYR A 297 -20.89 -9.12 -22.75
C TYR A 297 -21.68 -10.39 -23.05
N ASP A 298 -22.30 -10.95 -22.01
CA ASP A 298 -23.25 -12.03 -22.16
C ASP A 298 -24.51 -11.38 -22.72
N GLY A 299 -24.65 -11.41 -24.04
CA GLY A 299 -25.76 -10.80 -24.79
C GLY A 299 -27.16 -11.38 -24.49
N ASN A 300 -27.38 -12.04 -23.36
CA ASN A 300 -28.67 -12.60 -22.98
C ASN A 300 -29.13 -12.06 -21.62
N GLY A 301 -30.29 -11.40 -21.68
CA GLY A 301 -30.88 -10.65 -20.58
C GLY A 301 -31.22 -11.46 -19.33
N TYR A 302 -31.40 -10.68 -18.26
CA TYR A 302 -32.21 -10.96 -17.06
C TYR A 302 -32.55 -12.43 -16.78
N SER A 303 -31.88 -13.03 -15.80
CA SER A 303 -32.60 -13.84 -14.81
C SER A 303 -31.94 -13.72 -13.44
N GLY A 304 -32.79 -13.55 -12.42
CA GLY A 304 -32.39 -13.12 -11.09
C GLY A 304 -31.63 -14.19 -10.31
N ASN A 305 -30.54 -13.75 -9.68
CA ASN A 305 -30.14 -14.14 -8.34
C ASN A 305 -29.27 -13.01 -7.77
N GLY A 306 -29.62 -12.52 -6.59
CA GLY A 306 -29.20 -11.24 -6.03
C GLY A 306 -27.78 -11.21 -5.46
N TYR A 307 -26.77 -11.50 -6.27
CA TYR A 307 -25.38 -11.21 -5.92
C TYR A 307 -24.94 -9.90 -6.56
N TYR A 308 -24.62 -8.92 -5.70
CA TYR A 308 -24.24 -7.56 -6.07
C TYR A 308 -22.96 -7.57 -6.92
N GLN A 309 -23.09 -7.35 -8.22
CA GLN A 309 -21.96 -6.90 -9.04
C GLN A 309 -21.66 -5.43 -8.69
N PRO A 310 -20.40 -5.05 -8.42
CA PRO A 310 -20.04 -3.64 -8.26
C PRO A 310 -20.33 -2.90 -9.57
N ARG A 311 -21.45 -2.17 -9.60
CA ARG A 311 -21.67 -1.16 -10.63
C ARG A 311 -20.76 0.01 -10.33
N ALA A 312 -19.68 0.16 -11.11
CA ALA A 312 -19.09 1.47 -11.33
C ALA A 312 -20.23 2.42 -11.74
N ARG A 313 -20.37 3.57 -11.07
CA ARG A 313 -21.29 4.61 -11.52
C ARG A 313 -20.74 5.17 -12.84
N GLY A 314 -21.25 4.63 -13.94
CA GLY A 314 -20.81 4.94 -15.31
C GLY A 314 -20.32 3.65 -15.97
N GLY A 315 -20.96 3.25 -17.08
CA GLY A 315 -20.75 1.97 -17.74
C GLY A 315 -19.40 1.80 -18.44
N GLY A 316 -18.29 1.86 -17.69
CA GLY A 316 -16.97 1.39 -18.10
C GLY A 316 -16.72 0.00 -17.49
N GLY A 317 -16.05 -0.88 -18.24
CA GLY A 317 -15.66 -2.21 -17.77
C GLY A 317 -14.80 -2.15 -16.50
N MET A 318 -14.72 -3.27 -15.76
CA MET A 318 -13.73 -3.38 -14.68
C MET A 318 -12.35 -3.46 -15.35
N GLY A 319 -11.55 -2.41 -15.24
CA GLY A 319 -10.15 -2.49 -15.68
C GLY A 319 -9.34 -3.46 -14.81
N SER A 320 -8.06 -3.61 -15.13
CA SER A 320 -7.09 -4.39 -14.35
C SER A 320 -7.17 -4.14 -12.83
N VAL A 321 -7.05 -5.22 -12.04
CA VAL A 321 -7.10 -5.23 -10.57
C VAL A 321 -5.83 -5.88 -10.02
N LEU A 322 -5.24 -5.27 -9.00
CA LEU A 322 -4.18 -5.86 -8.18
C LEU A 322 -4.80 -6.44 -6.92
N MET A 323 -4.39 -7.65 -6.53
CA MET A 323 -4.92 -8.33 -5.35
C MET A 323 -3.81 -9.02 -4.55
N ALA A 324 -3.92 -8.99 -3.22
CA ALA A 324 -3.06 -9.73 -2.31
C ALA A 324 -3.85 -10.26 -1.11
N ASN A 325 -3.48 -11.43 -0.62
CA ASN A 325 -4.10 -12.05 0.55
C ASN A 325 -3.14 -11.99 1.73
N LEU A 326 -3.47 -11.16 2.73
CA LEU A 326 -2.51 -10.68 3.73
C LEU A 326 -3.03 -10.97 5.15
N ASP A 327 -2.16 -11.54 5.98
CA ASP A 327 -2.39 -11.67 7.42
C ASP A 327 -2.31 -10.28 8.10
N GLU A 328 -2.76 -10.16 9.36
CA GLU A 328 -2.63 -8.90 10.12
C GLU A 328 -1.18 -8.41 10.17
N GLY A 329 -0.93 -7.13 9.90
CA GLY A 329 0.40 -6.55 9.93
C GLY A 329 1.29 -6.99 8.77
N GLU A 330 0.73 -7.59 7.72
CA GLU A 330 1.44 -8.00 6.51
C GLU A 330 1.21 -6.98 5.38
N SER A 331 2.22 -6.85 4.52
CA SER A 331 2.16 -6.03 3.32
C SER A 331 2.94 -6.66 2.17
N VAL A 332 2.60 -6.28 0.95
CA VAL A 332 3.43 -6.52 -0.23
C VAL A 332 3.63 -5.24 -1.03
N LEU A 333 4.89 -4.89 -1.29
CA LEU A 333 5.29 -3.80 -2.18
C LEU A 333 5.56 -4.37 -3.57
N LEU A 334 4.96 -3.78 -4.60
CA LEU A 334 5.04 -4.23 -5.99
C LEU A 334 5.69 -3.15 -6.84
N GLU A 335 6.70 -3.50 -7.64
CA GLU A 335 7.15 -2.65 -8.74
C GLU A 335 6.35 -2.97 -10.00
N LEU A 336 5.63 -1.99 -10.51
CA LEU A 336 4.86 -2.09 -11.74
C LEU A 336 5.57 -1.36 -12.87
N LYS A 337 5.52 -1.94 -14.07
CA LYS A 337 5.87 -1.26 -15.31
C LYS A 337 4.79 -1.44 -16.37
N PRO A 338 4.53 -0.42 -17.19
CA PRO A 338 3.64 -0.57 -18.32
C PRO A 338 4.30 -1.49 -19.36
N LEU A 339 3.55 -2.42 -19.94
CA LEU A 339 4.04 -3.33 -20.99
C LEU A 339 4.30 -2.61 -22.33
N ARG A 340 3.83 -1.37 -22.48
CA ARG A 340 4.10 -0.52 -23.65
C ARG A 340 4.53 0.86 -23.18
N GLU A 341 5.55 1.41 -23.83
CA GLU A 341 6.02 2.78 -23.58
C GLU A 341 4.87 3.77 -23.82
N TRP A 342 4.66 4.68 -22.87
CA TRP A 342 3.78 5.83 -23.03
C TRP A 342 4.38 6.69 -24.16
N LYS A 343 3.73 6.72 -25.33
CA LYS A 343 4.11 7.60 -26.45
C LYS A 343 3.28 8.86 -26.45
#